data_AF-D3SG75-F1
#
_entry.id   AF-D3SG75-F1
#
_cell.length_a   1.000
_cell.length_b   1.000
_cell.length_c   1.000
_cell.angle_alpha   90.00
_cell.angle_beta   90.00
_cell.angle_gamma   90.00
#
_symmetry.space_group_name_H-M   'P 1'
#
loop_
_entity.id
_entity.type
_entity.pdbx_description
1 polymer ?
#
loop_
_entity_poly.entity_id
_entity_poly.type
_entity_poly.pdbx_seq_one_letter_code
_entity_poly.pdbx_strand_id
1 'polypeptide(L)'
;MPDTSEQSNRSLLILATAHGDITEPDDRSVPGAYRISDIPRALPDEDAYLWALEAFHRTVAVERLEDFDLSVVDTGTGRILPAGVGAAPGGDATCRKVAQQPVTRM
;
A
#
# COMPACT_ATOMS: atom_id res chain seq x y z
N MET A 1 -20.51 -0.15 -28.37
CA MET A 1 -19.85 0.42 -27.17
C MET A 1 -19.67 -0.75 -26.21
N PRO A 2 -18.47 -1.34 -26.06
CA PRO A 2 -18.30 -2.32 -25.00
C PRO A 2 -18.34 -1.58 -23.67
N ASP A 3 -19.21 -2.11 -22.80
CA ASP A 3 -19.38 -1.84 -21.39
C ASP A 3 -18.11 -1.21 -20.77
N THR A 4 -18.24 0.02 -20.28
CA THR A 4 -17.31 0.53 -19.29
C THR A 4 -17.53 -0.36 -18.07
N SER A 5 -16.83 -1.49 -18.02
CA SER A 5 -16.72 -2.29 -16.81
C SER A 5 -16.46 -1.27 -15.72
N GLU A 6 -17.43 -1.07 -14.83
CA GLU A 6 -17.15 -0.66 -13.46
C GLU A 6 -16.19 -1.72 -12.95
N GLN A 7 -14.89 -1.55 -13.28
CA GLN A 7 -13.81 -2.28 -12.68
C GLN A 7 -13.95 -1.91 -11.22
N SER A 8 -14.64 -2.78 -10.49
CA SER A 8 -14.91 -2.58 -9.09
C SER A 8 -13.54 -2.58 -8.45
N ASN A 9 -13.03 -1.38 -8.19
CA ASN A 9 -11.73 -1.22 -7.60
C ASN A 9 -11.87 -1.33 -6.08
N ARG A 10 -10.80 -1.78 -5.43
CA ARG A 10 -10.63 -1.75 -3.97
C ARG A 10 -9.55 -0.77 -3.59
N SER A 11 -9.63 -0.33 -2.34
CA SER A 11 -8.57 0.44 -1.70
C SER A 11 -7.87 -0.44 -0.66
N LEU A 12 -6.55 -0.43 -0.70
CA LEU A 12 -5.70 -1.05 0.31
C LEU A 12 -4.99 0.04 1.12
N LEU A 13 -4.56 -0.31 2.32
CA LEU A 13 -3.81 0.56 3.21
C LEU A 13 -2.48 -0.09 3.52
N ILE A 14 -1.38 0.54 3.13
CA ILE A 14 -0.03 0.16 3.53
C ILE A 14 0.31 0.90 4.80
N LEU A 15 0.63 0.14 5.84
CA LEU A 15 1.22 0.64 7.07
C LEU A 15 2.73 0.44 6.95
N ALA A 16 3.47 1.53 6.80
CA ALA A 16 4.92 1.53 6.80
C ALA A 16 5.40 1.97 8.18
N THR A 17 6.07 1.09 8.90
CA THR A 17 6.71 1.41 10.18
C THR A 17 8.21 1.26 10.04
N ALA A 18 8.97 2.24 10.52
CA ALA A 18 10.42 2.13 10.52
C ALA A 18 10.88 0.97 11.40
N HIS A 19 11.76 0.15 10.85
CA HIS A 19 12.44 -0.91 11.54
C HIS A 19 13.80 -0.39 12.03
N GLY A 20 13.87 -0.01 13.31
CA GLY A 20 15.10 0.52 13.92
C GLY A 20 15.37 2.00 13.63
N ASP A 21 16.64 2.39 13.64
CA ASP A 21 17.08 3.76 13.36
C ASP A 21 17.16 4.00 11.85
N ILE A 22 16.30 4.89 11.34
CA ILE A 22 16.34 5.33 9.95
C ILE A 22 17.62 6.15 9.72
N THR A 23 18.54 5.58 8.95
CA THR A 23 19.84 6.21 8.68
C THR A 23 19.74 7.36 7.69
N GLU A 24 18.88 7.23 6.68
CA GLU A 24 18.71 8.25 5.63
C GLU A 24 17.64 9.29 6.00
N PRO A 25 17.92 10.60 5.87
CA PRO A 25 16.99 11.65 6.27
C PRO A 25 15.72 11.68 5.42
N ASP A 26 15.80 11.33 4.13
CA ASP A 26 14.66 11.25 3.22
C ASP A 26 13.69 10.12 3.62
N ASP A 27 14.24 9.01 4.09
CA ASP A 27 13.48 7.85 4.57
C ASP A 27 12.71 8.15 5.87
N ARG A 28 13.06 9.21 6.62
CA ARG A 28 12.32 9.60 7.84
C ARG A 28 10.88 10.04 7.57
N SER A 29 10.58 10.42 6.34
CA SER A 29 9.24 10.82 5.91
C SER A 29 8.41 9.63 5.41
N VAL A 30 8.97 8.43 5.37
CA VAL A 30 8.31 7.20 4.87
C VAL A 30 7.40 6.54 5.91
N PRO A 31 7.69 6.53 7.23
CA PRO A 31 6.77 5.95 8.19
C PRO A 31 5.40 6.62 8.16
N GLY A 32 4.35 5.80 8.20
CA GLY A 32 2.97 6.25 8.20
C GLY A 32 2.04 5.30 7.45
N ALA A 33 0.82 5.75 7.25
CA ALA A 33 -0.20 5.00 6.53
C ALA A 33 -0.34 5.56 5.10
N TYR A 34 -0.45 4.68 4.12
CA TYR A 34 -0.55 5.02 2.71
C TYR A 34 -1.74 4.30 2.10
N ARG A 35 -2.69 5.07 1.59
CA ARG A 35 -3.83 4.50 0.88
C ARG A 35 -3.44 4.26 -0.56
N ILE A 36 -3.56 3.01 -0.99
CA ILE A 36 -3.48 2.61 -2.39
C ILE A 36 -4.89 2.44 -2.91
N SER A 37 -5.23 3.12 -3.99
CA SER A 37 -6.54 3.04 -4.65
C SER A 37 -6.39 2.51 -6.07
N ASP A 38 -7.53 2.23 -6.70
CA ASP A 38 -7.59 1.77 -8.10
C ASP A 38 -7.04 0.36 -8.32
N ILE A 39 -7.04 -0.48 -7.27
CA ILE A 39 -6.63 -1.88 -7.38
C ILE A 39 -7.83 -2.72 -7.82
N PRO A 40 -7.74 -3.49 -8.91
CA PRO A 40 -8.85 -4.34 -9.36
C PRO A 40 -9.29 -5.33 -8.27
N ARG A 41 -10.60 -5.39 -7.93
CA ARG A 41 -11.12 -6.38 -6.96
C ARG A 41 -11.03 -7.82 -7.43
N ALA A 42 -10.95 -8.03 -8.73
CA ALA A 42 -10.80 -9.37 -9.30
C ALA A 42 -9.41 -9.98 -9.02
N LEU A 43 -8.43 -9.17 -8.60
CA LEU A 43 -7.11 -9.68 -8.22
C LEU A 43 -7.19 -10.48 -6.93
N PRO A 44 -6.56 -11.67 -6.88
CA PRO A 44 -6.40 -12.41 -5.65
C PRO A 44 -5.59 -11.58 -4.63
N ASP A 45 -5.73 -11.90 -3.35
CA ASP A 45 -5.18 -11.09 -2.27
C ASP A 45 -3.66 -10.99 -2.30
N GLU A 46 -2.96 -12.06 -2.69
CA GLU A 46 -1.50 -12.07 -2.85
C GLU A 46 -1.04 -11.14 -3.98
N ASP A 47 -1.75 -11.14 -5.11
CA ASP A 47 -1.43 -10.25 -6.23
C ASP A 47 -1.77 -8.80 -5.90
N ALA A 48 -2.87 -8.56 -5.19
CA ALA A 48 -3.24 -7.22 -4.75
C ALA A 48 -2.28 -6.67 -3.69
N TYR A 49 -1.72 -7.53 -2.84
CA TYR A 49 -0.61 -7.19 -1.95
C TYR A 49 0.60 -6.73 -2.76
N LEU A 50 1.06 -7.52 -3.73
CA LEU A 50 2.21 -7.19 -4.57
C LEU A 50 1.98 -5.90 -5.37
N TRP A 51 0.77 -5.73 -5.91
CA TRP A 51 0.38 -4.52 -6.64
C TRP A 51 0.44 -3.27 -5.76
N ALA A 52 -0.06 -3.37 -4.52
CA ALA A 52 -0.03 -2.26 -3.58
C ALA A 52 1.41 -1.84 -3.25
N LEU A 53 2.29 -2.82 -3.00
CA LEU A 53 3.71 -2.57 -2.75
C LEU A 53 4.38 -1.91 -3.94
N GLU A 54 4.15 -2.40 -5.15
CA GLU A 54 4.72 -1.80 -6.36
C GLU A 54 4.26 -0.34 -6.56
N ALA A 55 2.97 -0.06 -6.32
CA ALA A 55 2.44 1.29 -6.38
C ALA A 55 3.08 2.21 -5.32
N PHE A 56 3.31 1.68 -4.12
CA PHE A 56 3.99 2.37 -3.05
C PHE A 56 5.46 2.67 -3.40
N HIS A 57 6.23 1.68 -3.87
CA HIS A 57 7.64 1.85 -4.26
C HIS A 57 7.83 2.83 -5.41
N ARG A 58 6.90 2.89 -6.37
CA ARG A 58 6.96 3.84 -7.48
C ARG A 58 6.70 5.28 -7.05
N THR A 59 5.90 5.47 -5.99
CA THR A 59 5.43 6.80 -5.58
C THR A 59 6.24 7.37 -4.41
N VAL A 60 6.66 6.51 -3.50
CA VAL A 60 7.42 6.89 -2.30
C VAL A 60 8.88 6.59 -2.58
N ALA A 61 9.71 7.64 -2.52
CA ALA A 61 11.15 7.53 -2.65
C ALA A 61 11.73 6.88 -1.39
N VAL A 62 11.65 5.56 -1.33
CA VAL A 62 12.29 4.74 -0.31
C VAL A 62 13.60 4.22 -0.88
N GLU A 63 14.73 4.50 -0.23
CA GLU A 63 16.02 3.94 -0.68
C GLU A 63 16.16 2.47 -0.30
N ARG A 64 15.67 2.08 0.89
CA ARG A 64 15.75 0.72 1.42
C ARG A 64 14.45 0.28 2.06
N LEU A 65 13.76 -0.63 1.39
CA LEU A 65 12.51 -1.20 1.90
C LEU A 65 12.71 -2.10 3.12
N GLU A 66 13.91 -2.65 3.30
CA GLU A 66 14.29 -3.45 4.46
C GLU A 66 14.32 -2.63 5.77
N ASP A 67 14.42 -1.31 5.68
CA ASP A 67 14.32 -0.40 6.82
C ASP A 67 12.87 -0.19 7.28
N PHE A 68 11.90 -0.82 6.61
CA PHE A 68 10.48 -0.68 6.92
C PHE A 68 9.77 -2.03 7.03
N ASP A 69 9.07 -2.21 8.12
CA ASP A 69 8.01 -3.21 8.21
C ASP A 69 6.79 -2.69 7.46
N LEU A 70 6.41 -3.39 6.38
CA LEU A 70 5.26 -3.05 5.54
C LEU A 70 4.13 -4.05 5.79
N SER A 71 2.96 -3.55 6.17
CA SER A 71 1.74 -4.35 6.27
C SER A 71 0.65 -3.80 5.35
N VAL A 72 0.06 -4.66 4.52
CA VAL A 72 -1.03 -4.27 3.61
C VAL A 72 -2.37 -4.72 4.20
N VAL A 73 -3.29 -3.78 4.38
CA VAL A 73 -4.62 -4.01 4.95
C VAL A 73 -5.68 -3.73 3.89
N ASP A 74 -6.59 -4.67 3.70
CA ASP A 74 -7.80 -4.45 2.90
C ASP A 74 -8.81 -3.62 3.69
N THR A 75 -9.07 -2.40 3.22
CA THR A 75 -9.93 -1.45 3.95
C THR A 75 -11.40 -1.82 3.92
N GLY A 76 -11.83 -2.68 2.99
CA GLY A 76 -13.21 -3.15 2.89
C GLY A 76 -13.53 -4.26 3.90
N THR A 77 -12.54 -5.10 4.21
CA THR A 77 -12.69 -6.27 5.09
C THR A 77 -11.97 -6.13 6.44
N GLY A 78 -11.06 -5.16 6.57
CA GLY A 78 -10.20 -4.96 7.74
C GLY A 78 -9.13 -6.03 7.91
N ARG A 79 -8.89 -6.87 6.89
CA ARG A 79 -7.93 -7.98 6.96
C ARG A 79 -6.56 -7.55 6.47
N ILE A 80 -5.52 -8.05 7.11
CA ILE A 80 -4.16 -7.97 6.59
C ILE A 80 -4.07 -8.98 5.44
N LEU A 81 -3.65 -8.50 4.27
CA LEU A 81 -3.45 -9.37 3.12
C LEU A 81 -2.18 -10.20 3.31
N PRO A 82 -2.18 -11.48 2.93
CA PRO A 82 -0.99 -12.31 2.97
C PRO A 82 0.09 -11.73 2.06
N ALA A 83 1.35 -11.79 2.51
CA ALA A 83 2.47 -11.40 1.68
C ALA A 83 2.56 -12.32 0.47
N GLY A 84 2.53 -11.74 -0.74
CA GLY A 84 2.73 -12.47 -1.98
C GLY A 84 4.20 -12.69 -2.28
N VAL A 85 4.53 -13.82 -2.89
CA VAL A 85 5.86 -14.11 -3.45
C VAL A 85 5.74 -14.17 -4.96
N GLY A 86 6.31 -13.19 -5.66
CA GLY A 86 6.23 -13.13 -7.13
C GLY A 86 6.37 -11.72 -7.67
N ALA A 87 6.24 -11.58 -8.99
CA ALA A 87 6.11 -10.28 -9.63
C ALA A 87 4.67 -9.79 -9.48
N ALA A 88 4.48 -8.51 -9.17
CA ALA A 88 3.15 -7.92 -9.23
C ALA A 88 2.63 -8.03 -10.68
N PRO A 89 1.32 -8.29 -10.89
CA PRO A 89 0.76 -8.35 -12.25
C PRO A 89 0.86 -7.02 -13.01
N GLY A 90 1.22 -5.93 -12.32
CA GLY A 90 1.55 -4.64 -12.89
C GLY A 90 0.34 -3.83 -13.35
N GLY A 91 0.38 -2.52 -13.14
CA GLY A 91 -0.61 -1.58 -13.66
C GLY A 91 -0.64 -0.26 -12.89
N ASP A 92 -1.64 0.57 -13.16
CA ASP A 92 -1.78 1.88 -12.53
C ASP A 92 -2.54 1.76 -11.21
N ALA A 93 -1.93 2.23 -10.12
CA ALA A 93 -2.58 2.37 -8.84
C ALA A 93 -2.12 3.68 -8.17
N THR A 94 -3.06 4.35 -7.52
CA THR A 94 -2.80 5.65 -6.92
C THR A 94 -2.35 5.48 -5.48
N CYS A 95 -1.13 5.90 -5.14
CA CYS A 95 -0.63 5.93 -3.77
C CYS A 95 -0.76 7.34 -3.17
N ARG A 96 -1.34 7.45 -1.98
CA ARG A 96 -1.36 8.70 -1.20
C ARG A 96 -1.07 8.43 0.27
N LYS A 97 -0.15 9.20 0.85
CA LYS A 97 0.03 9.19 2.31
C LYS A 97 -1.23 9.75 2.97
N VAL A 98 -1.79 8.99 3.90
CA VAL A 98 -2.92 9.44 4.72
C VAL A 98 -2.36 9.85 6.08
N ALA A 99 -2.74 11.05 6.55
CA ALA A 99 -2.42 11.44 7.91
C ALA A 99 -3.08 10.41 8.85
N GLN A 100 -2.31 9.83 9.77
CA GLN A 100 -2.93 9.18 10.92
C GLN A 100 -3.80 10.26 11.56
N GLN A 101 -5.13 10.12 11.48
CA GLN A 101 -5.99 11.00 12.27
C GLN A 101 -5.53 10.84 13.71
N PRO A 102 -5.23 11.94 14.44
CA PRO A 102 -4.96 11.82 15.85
C PRO A 102 -6.18 11.12 16.45
N VAL A 103 -5.97 9.92 16.97
CA VAL A 103 -6.96 9.27 17.82
C VAL A 103 -7.00 10.14 19.07
N THR A 104 -7.82 11.19 19.05
CA THR A 104 -8.15 11.98 20.22
C THR A 104 -8.86 11.01 21.16
N ARG A 105 -8.10 10.36 22.05
CA ARG A 105 -8.67 9.71 23.23
C ARG A 105 -9.27 10.82 24.08
N MET A 106 -10.60 10.91 24.08
CA MET A 106 -11.37 11.59 25.12
C MET A 106 -11.37 10.76 26.40
#